data_AF-A0A0P1GVV3-F1
#
_entry.id   AF-A0A0P1GVV3-F1
#
_cell.length_a   1.000
_cell.length_b   1.000
_cell.length_c   1.000
_cell.angle_alpha   90.00
_cell.angle_beta   90.00
_cell.angle_gamma   90.00
#
_symmetry.space_group_name_H-M   'P 1'
#
loop_
_entity.id
_entity.type
_entity.pdbx_description
1 polymer ?
#
loop_
_entity_poly.entity_id
_entity_poly.type
_entity_poly.pdbx_seq_one_letter_code
_entity_poly.pdbx_strand_id
1 'polypeptide(L)'
;MPDYKTQIGDVSYNAADECFEALVTFHTDHGPRRVAASYCAPLTASFERVSAGIWNAALDRLDRPEAMQSRMMGHDATLPQAA
;
A
#
# COMPACT_ATOMS: atom_id res chain seq x y z
N MET A 1 -15.23 1.17 -10.80
CA MET A 1 -13.97 1.02 -10.03
C MET A 1 -13.88 -0.45 -9.62
N PRO A 2 -12.74 -1.12 -9.80
CA PRO A 2 -12.59 -2.49 -9.31
C PRO A 2 -12.78 -2.51 -7.79
N ASP A 3 -13.48 -3.53 -7.28
CA ASP A 3 -13.66 -3.73 -5.84
C ASP A 3 -12.41 -4.41 -5.28
N TYR A 4 -11.41 -3.61 -4.91
CA TYR A 4 -10.21 -4.12 -4.27
C TYR A 4 -10.47 -4.24 -2.77
N LYS A 5 -10.33 -5.44 -2.20
CA LYS A 5 -10.06 -5.55 -0.76
C LYS A 5 -8.68 -4.94 -0.51
N THR A 6 -8.61 -3.99 0.41
CA THR A 6 -7.40 -3.22 0.63
C THR A 6 -7.02 -3.08 2.08
N GLN A 7 -5.72 -2.92 2.30
CA GLN A 7 -5.14 -2.78 3.61
C GLN A 7 -4.03 -1.72 3.56
N ILE A 8 -4.19 -0.67 4.35
CA ILE A 8 -3.13 0.30 4.64
C ILE A 8 -2.28 -0.31 5.76
N GLY A 9 -0.98 -0.44 5.55
CA GLY A 9 -0.02 -0.87 6.57
C GLY A 9 0.25 0.21 7.62
N ASP A 10 1.35 0.05 8.37
CA ASP A 10 1.77 1.09 9.30
C ASP A 10 2.04 2.41 8.57
N VAL A 11 1.52 3.49 9.15
CA VAL A 11 1.72 4.86 8.66
C VAL A 11 2.85 5.49 9.44
N SER A 12 3.91 5.90 8.75
CA SER A 12 5.03 6.64 9.31
C SER A 12 5.01 8.09 8.84
N TYR A 13 5.51 9.01 9.65
CA TYR A 13 5.69 10.41 9.26
C TYR A 13 7.16 10.69 8.95
N ASN A 14 7.45 11.08 7.71
CA ASN A 14 8.74 11.58 7.29
C ASN A 14 8.79 13.09 7.52
N ALA A 15 9.55 13.51 8.53
CA ALA A 15 9.67 14.91 8.92
C ALA A 15 10.58 15.75 8.00
N ALA A 16 11.42 15.12 7.18
CA ALA A 16 12.27 15.84 6.23
C ALA A 16 11.44 16.39 5.06
N ASP A 17 10.46 15.60 4.61
CA ASP A 17 9.59 15.96 3.48
C ASP A 17 8.20 16.45 3.91
N GLU A 18 7.90 16.40 5.22
CA GLU A 18 6.57 16.69 5.79
C GLU A 18 5.44 15.86 5.16
N CYS A 19 5.70 14.55 4.99
CA CYS A 19 4.74 13.63 4.39
C CYS A 19 4.53 12.38 5.24
N PHE A 20 3.30 11.89 5.24
CA PHE A 20 2.96 10.58 5.73
C PHE A 20 3.24 9.54 4.65
N GLU A 21 3.81 8.41 5.04
CA GLU A 21 4.21 7.33 4.15
C GLU A 21 3.62 6.01 4.65
N ALA A 22 3.15 5.18 3.73
CA ALA A 22 2.71 3.83 4.05
C ALA A 22 2.84 2.88 2.86
N LEU A 23 2.83 1.58 3.16
CA LEU A 23 2.63 0.53 2.17
C LEU A 23 1.17 0.13 2.12
N VAL A 24 0.55 0.26 0.95
CA VAL A 24 -0.83 -0.16 0.71
C VAL A 24 -0.82 -1.48 -0.05
N THR A 25 -1.60 -2.43 0.43
CA THR A 25 -1.78 -3.74 -0.21
C THR A 25 -3.15 -3.79 -0.88
N PHE A 26 -3.15 -4.04 -2.18
CA PHE A 26 -4.34 -4.31 -2.99
C PHE A 26 -4.45 -5.81 -3.25
N HIS A 27 -5.54 -6.42 -2.81
CA HIS A 27 -5.85 -7.79 -3.18
C HIS A 27 -6.54 -7.78 -4.54
N THR A 28 -5.82 -8.20 -5.57
CA THR A 28 -6.33 -8.31 -6.95
C THR A 28 -6.53 -9.77 -7.33
N ASP A 29 -7.27 -10.04 -8.40
CA ASP A 29 -7.47 -11.41 -8.93
C ASP A 29 -6.15 -12.09 -9.33
N HIS A 30 -5.10 -11.30 -9.60
CA HIS A 30 -3.76 -11.79 -9.93
C HIS A 30 -2.82 -11.89 -8.72
N GLY A 31 -3.36 -11.80 -7.50
CA GLY A 31 -2.63 -11.82 -6.24
C GLY A 31 -2.45 -10.43 -5.60
N PRO A 32 -1.84 -10.38 -4.40
CA PRO A 32 -1.61 -9.14 -3.69
C PRO A 32 -0.56 -8.27 -4.38
N ARG A 33 -0.88 -7.00 -4.56
CA ARG A 33 0.04 -5.97 -5.05
C ARG A 33 0.30 -4.95 -3.95
N ARG A 34 1.58 -4.70 -3.66
CA ARG A 34 1.98 -3.69 -2.67
C ARG A 34 2.53 -2.46 -3.36
N VAL A 35 2.03 -1.31 -2.95
CA VAL A 35 2.37 -0.01 -3.52
C VAL A 35 2.76 0.92 -2.38
N ALA A 36 3.92 1.58 -2.52
CA ALA A 36 4.32 2.64 -1.62
C ALA A 36 3.52 3.90 -1.93
N ALA A 37 2.95 4.53 -0.91
CA ALA A 37 2.17 5.76 -1.06
C ALA A 37 2.63 6.80 -0.05
N SER A 38 2.63 8.05 -0.48
CA SER A 38 3.02 9.21 0.32
C SER A 38 1.97 10.30 0.20
N TYR A 39 1.65 10.95 1.31
CA TYR A 39 0.69 12.05 1.37
C TYR A 39 1.24 13.19 2.23
N CYS A 40 1.48 14.34 1.61
CA CYS A 40 2.07 15.49 2.28
C CYS A 40 1.00 16.31 2.98
N ALA A 41 1.12 16.37 4.31
CA ALA A 41 0.19 17.06 5.20
C ALA A 41 0.89 17.28 6.54
N PRO A 42 0.47 18.30 7.32
CA PRO A 42 1.04 18.54 8.65
C PRO A 42 0.86 17.33 9.57
N LEU A 43 1.80 17.10 10.49
CA LEU A 43 1.72 16.04 11.51
C LEU A 43 0.42 16.07 12.34
N THR A 44 -0.21 17.24 12.45
CA THR A 44 -1.49 17.46 13.15
C THR A 44 -2.72 17.04 12.34
N ALA A 45 -2.56 16.58 11.10
CA ALA A 45 -3.66 16.11 10.28
C ALA A 45 -4.36 14.89 10.92
N SER A 46 -5.69 14.82 10.76
CA SER A 46 -6.45 13.67 11.27
C SER A 46 -6.09 12.39 10.52
N PHE A 47 -6.13 11.27 11.23
CA PHE A 47 -5.89 9.96 10.64
C PHE A 47 -6.84 9.66 9.46
N GLU A 48 -8.10 10.10 9.52
CA GLU A 48 -9.06 9.97 8.42
C GLU A 48 -8.59 10.70 7.16
N ARG A 49 -8.11 11.95 7.29
CA ARG A 49 -7.57 12.71 6.17
C ARG A 49 -6.31 12.06 5.61
N VAL A 50 -5.41 11.62 6.49
CA VAL A 50 -4.15 10.98 6.09
C VAL A 50 -4.41 9.67 5.35
N SER A 51 -5.28 8.81 5.90
CA SER A 51 -5.62 7.53 5.28
C SER A 51 -6.32 7.71 3.93
N ALA A 52 -7.21 8.70 3.79
CA ALA A 52 -7.81 9.05 2.49
C ALA A 52 -6.77 9.58 1.48
N GLY A 53 -5.81 10.38 1.93
CA GLY A 53 -4.71 10.87 1.10
C GLY A 53 -3.80 9.74 0.60
N ILE A 54 -3.36 8.88 1.52
CA ILE A 54 -2.56 7.67 1.21
C ILE A 54 -3.31 6.74 0.25
N TRP A 55 -4.60 6.55 0.48
CA TRP A 55 -5.47 5.76 -0.39
C TRP A 55 -5.46 6.26 -1.83
N ASN A 56 -5.75 7.55 -2.03
CA ASN A 56 -5.79 8.15 -3.36
C ASN A 56 -4.43 8.09 -4.06
N ALA A 57 -3.34 8.34 -3.34
CA ALA A 57 -1.98 8.23 -3.88
C ALA A 57 -1.64 6.78 -4.28
N ALA A 58 -2.07 5.80 -3.49
CA ALA A 58 -1.86 4.39 -3.79
C ALA A 58 -2.66 3.93 -5.02
N LEU A 59 -3.89 4.43 -5.21
CA LEU A 59 -4.70 4.16 -6.40
C LEU A 59 -4.07 4.72 -7.67
N ASP A 60 -3.64 6.00 -7.66
CA ASP A 60 -2.96 6.62 -8.81
C ASP A 60 -1.70 5.83 -9.19
N ARG A 61 -0.96 5.34 -8.20
CA ARG A 61 0.27 4.57 -8.41
C ARG A 61 0.02 3.10 -8.80
N LEU A 62 -1.15 2.55 -8.49
CA LEU A 62 -1.58 1.23 -8.97
C LEU A 62 -1.91 1.27 -10.48
N ASP A 63 -2.51 2.37 -10.94
CA ASP A 63 -2.91 2.58 -12.35
C ASP A 63 -1.70 2.85 -13.26
N ARG A 64 -0.56 3.25 -12.69
CA ARG A 64 0.70 3.49 -13.40
C ARG A 64 1.59 2.23 -13.46
N PRO A 65 1.68 1.55 -14.61
CA PRO A 65 2.47 0.31 -14.75
C PRO A 65 3.99 0.54 -14.61
N GLU A 66 4.47 1.76 -14.82
CA GLU A 66 5.88 2.15 -14.68
C GLU A 66 6.29 2.45 -13.23
N ALA A 67 5.32 2.59 -12.31
CA ALA A 67 5.63 2.80 -10.91
C ALA A 67 6.23 1.53 -10.29
N MET A 68 7.22 1.69 -9.40
CA MET A 68 7.82 0.56 -8.69
C MET A 68 6.76 -0.12 -7.80
N GLN A 69 6.35 -1.32 -8.21
CA GLN A 69 5.36 -2.14 -7.51
C GLN A 69 5.99 -3.47 -7.11
N SER A 70 5.73 -3.93 -5.89
CA SER A 70 6.13 -5.28 -5.47
C SER A 70 4.98 -6.24 -5.71
N ARG A 71 5.21 -7.24 -6.57
CA ARG A 71 4.31 -8.38 -6.74
C ARG A 71 4.75 -9.48 -5.78
N MET A 72 3.92 -9.80 -4.79
CA MET A 72 4.10 -11.04 -4.04
C MET A 72 3.54 -12.17 -4.92
N MET A 73 4.42 -12.98 -5.50
CA MET A 73 3.99 -14.32 -5.92
C MET A 73 3.59 -15.06 -4.65
N GLY A 74 2.37 -15.60 -4.61
CA GLY A 74 1.95 -16.46 -3.52
C GLY A 74 2.95 -17.60 -3.41
N HIS A 75 3.80 -17.57 -2.40
CA HIS A 75 4.56 -18.74 -2.03
C HIS A 75 3.54 -19.67 -1.38
N ASP A 76 2.99 -20.59 -2.18
CA ASP A 76 2.36 -21.80 -1.67
C ASP A 76 3.46 -22.54 -0.92
N ALA A 77 3.63 -22.20 0.36
CA ALA A 77 4.57 -22.85 1.25
C ALA A 77 3.99 -24.22 1.59
N THR A 78 4.02 -25.14 0.63
CA THR A 78 3.89 -26.57 0.94
C THR A 78 5.13 -26.95 1.72
N LEU A 79 5.10 -26.75 3.04
CA LEU A 79 6.09 -27.33 3.94
C LEU A 79 5.96 -28.85 3.81
N PRO A 80 7.00 -29.59 3.38
CA PRO A 80 6.95 -31.04 3.38
C PRO A 80 6.84 -31.49 4.84
N GLN A 81 5.76 -32.18 5.16
CA GLN A 81 5.59 -32.84 6.44
C GLN A 81 6.62 -33.96 6.52
N ALA A 82 7.64 -33.77 7.35
CA ALA A 82 8.64 -34.79 7.64
C ALA A 82 7.96 -36.01 8.26
N ALA A 83 8.25 -37.16 7.67
CA ALA A 83 7.80 -38.50 8.07
C ALA A 83 8.50 -39.00 9.34
#